data_AF-A0A2I8EKK0-F1
#
_entry.id   AF-A0A2I8EKK0-F1
#
_cell.length_a   1.000
_cell.length_b   1.000
_cell.length_c   1.000
_cell.angle_alpha   90.00
_cell.angle_beta   90.00
_cell.angle_gamma   90.00
#
_symmetry.space_group_name_H-M   'P 1'
#
loop_
_entity.id
_entity.type
_entity.pdbx_description
1 polymer ?
#
loop_
_entity_poly.entity_id
_entity_poly.type
_entity_poly.pdbx_seq_one_letter_code
_entity_poly.pdbx_strand_id
1 'polypeptide(L)'
;MDERKRDSMIAYLRGRMAKVGIKVADLAAALAEERRRQQSVRYRSPFGETWDGNGAMPQWLSNAVSAGQSPEHFAVDKPAKKVKQERPTVDWRNDPFAGSRLATVSPR
;
A
#
# COMPACT_ATOMS: atom_id res chain seq x y z
N MET A 1 16.65 8.39 -15.86
CA MET A 1 15.88 7.93 -17.04
C MET A 1 15.60 9.17 -17.88
N ASP A 2 16.30 9.32 -19.00
CA ASP A 2 16.35 10.57 -19.77
C ASP A 2 14.95 10.97 -20.26
N GLU A 3 14.57 12.24 -20.08
CA GLU A 3 13.29 12.77 -20.55
C GLU A 3 13.08 12.54 -22.05
N ARG A 4 14.15 12.68 -22.83
CA ARG A 4 14.19 12.36 -24.26
C ARG A 4 13.79 10.91 -24.59
N LYS A 5 14.12 9.92 -23.74
CA LYS A 5 13.69 8.53 -23.95
C LYS A 5 12.20 8.35 -23.67
N ARG A 6 11.66 9.08 -22.68
CA ARG A 6 10.23 9.06 -22.37
C ARG A 6 9.41 9.66 -23.52
N ASP A 7 9.82 10.83 -24.03
CA ASP A 7 9.14 11.47 -25.16
C ASP A 7 9.16 10.61 -26.42
N SER A 8 10.31 10.01 -26.75
CA SER A 8 10.40 9.07 -27.87
C SER A 8 9.47 7.86 -27.69
N MET A 9 9.34 7.34 -26.47
CA MET A 9 8.42 6.23 -26.17
C MET A 9 6.95 6.64 -26.32
N ILE A 10 6.60 7.85 -25.87
CA ILE A 10 5.24 8.39 -25.99
C ILE A 10 4.87 8.60 -27.46
N ALA A 11 5.77 9.18 -28.25
CA ALA A 11 5.57 9.37 -29.69
C ALA A 11 5.39 8.03 -30.41
N TYR A 12 6.23 7.04 -30.08
CA TYR A 12 6.12 5.68 -30.62
C TYR A 12 4.77 5.03 -30.28
N LEU A 13 4.34 5.11 -29.01
CA LEU A 13 3.05 4.57 -28.57
C LEU A 13 1.87 5.25 -29.27
N ARG A 14 1.91 6.58 -29.45
CA ARG A 14 0.87 7.32 -30.16
C ARG A 14 0.75 6.89 -31.62
N GLY A 15 1.87 6.71 -32.32
CA GLY A 15 1.87 6.18 -33.69
C GLY A 15 1.32 4.75 -33.77
N ARG A 16 1.69 3.91 -32.79
CA ARG A 16 1.17 2.53 -32.68
C ARG A 16 -0.34 2.52 -32.47
N MET A 17 -0.85 3.36 -31.56
CA MET A 17 -2.28 3.49 -31.27
C MET A 17 -3.09 3.94 -32.49
N ALA A 18 -2.57 4.92 -33.24
CA ALA A 18 -3.20 5.37 -34.49
C ALA A 18 -3.30 4.24 -35.53
N LYS A 19 -2.25 3.40 -35.65
CA LYS A 19 -2.23 2.27 -36.60
C LYS A 19 -3.29 1.20 -36.28
N VAL A 20 -3.61 1.00 -35.00
CA VAL A 20 -4.62 0.02 -34.56
C VAL A 20 -6.00 0.65 -34.33
N GLY A 21 -6.17 1.94 -34.60
CA GLY A 21 -7.45 2.64 -34.45
C GLY A 21 -7.86 2.94 -33.00
N ILE A 22 -6.94 2.82 -32.03
CA ILE A 22 -7.22 3.14 -30.63
C ILE A 22 -7.10 4.65 -30.43
N LYS A 23 -8.18 5.28 -29.95
CA LYS A 23 -8.19 6.70 -29.59
C LYS A 23 -7.59 6.87 -28.20
N VAL A 24 -6.80 7.92 -28.01
CA VAL A 24 -6.21 8.27 -26.70
C VAL A 24 -7.31 8.49 -25.65
N ALA A 25 -8.45 9.04 -26.05
CA ALA A 25 -9.60 9.25 -25.15
C ALA A 25 -10.21 7.94 -24.65
N ASP A 26 -10.27 6.91 -25.49
CA ASP A 26 -10.79 5.58 -25.14
C ASP A 26 -9.84 4.87 -24.17
N LEU A 27 -8.53 4.94 -24.44
CA LEU A 27 -7.51 4.45 -23.52
C LEU A 27 -7.58 5.16 -22.16
N ALA A 28 -7.77 6.48 -22.16
CA ALA A 28 -7.93 7.24 -20.92
C ALA A 28 -9.20 6.83 -20.15
N ALA A 29 -10.31 6.59 -20.86
CA ALA A 29 -11.56 6.13 -20.25
C ALA A 29 -11.39 4.73 -19.64
N ALA A 30 -10.80 3.77 -20.36
CA ALA A 30 -10.54 2.42 -19.89
C ALA A 30 -9.64 2.41 -18.63
N LEU A 31 -8.57 3.22 -18.63
CA LEU A 31 -7.71 3.39 -17.46
C LEU A 31 -8.46 4.01 -16.27
N ALA A 32 -9.34 4.98 -16.51
CA ALA A 32 -10.15 5.59 -15.47
C ALA A 32 -11.16 4.60 -14.87
N GLU A 33 -11.80 3.77 -15.69
CA GLU A 33 -12.68 2.70 -15.23
C GLU A 33 -11.92 1.64 -14.42
N GLU A 34 -10.75 1.22 -14.89
CA GLU A 34 -9.92 0.29 -14.15
C GLU A 34 -9.47 0.87 -12.80
N ARG A 35 -9.08 2.15 -12.77
CA ARG A 35 -8.75 2.84 -11.53
C ARG A 35 -9.95 2.93 -10.59
N ARG A 36 -11.17 3.14 -11.09
CA ARG A 36 -12.39 3.08 -10.28
C ARG A 36 -12.64 1.68 -9.72
N ARG A 37 -12.43 0.62 -10.51
CA ARG A 37 -12.53 -0.78 -10.05
C ARG A 37 -11.46 -1.13 -9.02
N GLN A 38 -10.25 -0.60 -9.18
CA GLN A 38 -9.17 -0.76 -8.19
C GLN A 38 -9.48 0.02 -6.91
N GLN A 39 -10.05 1.23 -7.02
CA GLN A 39 -10.51 2.01 -5.87
C GLN A 39 -11.68 1.36 -5.14
N SER A 40 -12.54 0.62 -5.84
CA SER A 40 -13.55 -0.19 -5.16
C SER A 40 -12.89 -1.27 -4.30
N VAL A 41 -11.78 -1.89 -4.70
CA VAL A 41 -11.07 -2.84 -3.84
C VAL A 41 -10.32 -2.10 -2.72
N ARG A 42 -10.98 -1.97 -1.57
CA ARG A 42 -10.44 -1.24 -0.41
C ARG A 42 -9.40 -2.06 0.36
N TYR A 43 -9.61 -3.37 0.50
CA TYR A 43 -8.77 -4.29 1.27
C TYR A 43 -8.41 -5.56 0.47
N ARG A 44 -7.21 -6.12 0.67
CA ARG A 44 -6.70 -7.34 0.04
C ARG A 44 -5.97 -8.23 1.04
N SER A 45 -6.32 -9.50 1.08
CA SER A 45 -5.68 -10.54 1.89
C SER A 45 -4.42 -11.08 1.19
N PRO A 46 -3.43 -11.60 1.95
CA PRO A 46 -2.24 -12.24 1.38
C PRO A 46 -2.57 -13.53 0.62
N PHE A 47 -3.75 -14.11 0.83
CA PHE A 47 -4.27 -15.28 0.11
C PHE A 47 -5.01 -14.90 -1.18
N GLY A 48 -5.09 -13.61 -1.51
CA GLY A 48 -5.67 -13.11 -2.76
C GLY A 48 -7.14 -12.72 -2.68
N GLU A 49 -7.76 -12.80 -1.50
CA GLU A 49 -9.14 -12.31 -1.30
C GLU A 49 -9.15 -10.79 -1.30
N THR A 50 -10.23 -10.19 -1.80
CA THR A 50 -10.39 -8.73 -1.86
C THR A 50 -11.73 -8.34 -1.29
N TRP A 51 -11.79 -7.19 -0.64
CA TRP A 51 -13.02 -6.64 -0.08
C TRP A 51 -13.11 -5.16 -0.37
N ASP A 52 -14.25 -4.74 -0.90
CA ASP A 52 -14.49 -3.37 -1.32
C ASP A 52 -14.98 -2.45 -0.19
N GLY A 53 -15.21 -3.01 1.00
CA GLY A 53 -15.74 -2.26 2.14
C GLY A 53 -17.26 -2.14 2.18
N ASN A 54 -17.97 -2.62 1.14
CA ASN A 54 -19.43 -2.72 1.16
C ASN A 54 -19.87 -4.14 1.55
N GLY A 55 -21.01 -4.24 2.23
CA GLY A 55 -21.59 -5.51 2.66
C GLY A 55 -20.92 -6.12 3.89
N ALA A 56 -21.13 -7.42 4.08
CA ALA A 56 -20.61 -8.14 5.23
C ALA A 56 -19.07 -8.24 5.17
N MET A 57 -18.43 -7.95 6.30
CA MET A 57 -16.98 -8.11 6.42
C MET A 57 -16.60 -9.59 6.25
N PRO A 58 -15.65 -9.92 5.37
CA PRO A 58 -15.28 -11.31 5.14
C PRO A 58 -14.54 -11.89 6.34
N GLN A 59 -14.63 -13.21 6.48
CA GLN A 59 -14.11 -13.93 7.65
C GLN A 59 -12.59 -13.74 7.83
N TRP A 60 -11.82 -13.64 6.75
CA TRP A 60 -10.38 -13.39 6.82
C TRP A 60 -10.05 -12.04 7.46
N LEU A 61 -10.81 -10.99 7.14
CA LEU A 61 -10.59 -9.65 7.68
C LEU A 61 -11.05 -9.60 9.14
N SER A 62 -12.18 -10.24 9.46
CA SER A 62 -12.64 -10.39 10.84
C SER A 62 -11.61 -11.11 11.71
N ASN A 63 -11.09 -12.25 11.24
CA ASN A 63 -10.09 -13.03 11.98
C ASN A 63 -8.80 -12.23 12.17
N ALA A 64 -8.36 -11.49 11.15
CA ALA A 64 -7.16 -10.67 11.24
C ALA A 64 -7.31 -9.54 12.27
N VAL A 65 -8.45 -8.85 12.28
CA VAL A 65 -8.77 -7.81 13.27
C VAL A 65 -8.87 -8.40 14.67
N SER A 66 -9.52 -9.55 14.82
CA SER A 66 -9.58 -10.28 16.11
C SER A 66 -8.20 -10.75 16.59
N ALA A 67 -7.27 -11.02 15.68
CA ALA A 67 -5.87 -11.32 15.99
C ALA A 67 -5.02 -10.07 16.31
N GLY A 68 -5.63 -8.88 16.37
CA GLY A 68 -4.95 -7.62 16.68
C GLY A 68 -4.25 -6.96 15.50
N GLN A 69 -4.46 -7.42 14.27
CA GLN A 69 -3.96 -6.76 13.07
C GLN A 69 -4.88 -5.59 12.69
N SER A 70 -4.30 -4.44 12.36
CA SER A 70 -5.08 -3.31 11.86
C SER A 70 -5.64 -3.64 10.46
N PRO A 71 -6.92 -3.35 10.18
CA PRO A 71 -7.51 -3.55 8.84
C PRO A 71 -6.79 -2.71 7.78
N GLU A 72 -6.18 -1.60 8.17
CA GLU A 72 -5.32 -0.75 7.33
C GLU A 72 -4.09 -1.49 6.78
N HIS A 73 -3.62 -2.56 7.44
CA HIS A 73 -2.53 -3.40 6.95
C HIS A 73 -2.90 -4.09 5.63
N PHE A 74 -4.19 -4.36 5.44
CA PHE A 74 -4.73 -5.00 4.25
C PHE A 74 -5.23 -3.99 3.22
N ALA A 75 -5.16 -2.68 3.47
CA ALA A 75 -5.68 -1.67 2.55
C ALA A 75 -4.83 -1.58 1.26
N VAL A 76 -5.48 -1.58 0.09
CA VAL A 76 -4.82 -1.53 -1.22
C VAL A 76 -4.41 -0.11 -1.59
N ASP A 77 -5.29 0.85 -1.36
CA ASP A 77 -4.94 2.27 -1.37
C ASP A 77 -4.31 2.57 -0.02
N LYS A 78 -3.00 2.36 0.08
CA LYS A 78 -2.24 2.66 1.29
C LYS A 78 -2.14 4.19 1.40
N PRO A 79 -2.90 4.90 2.25
CA PRO A 79 -2.43 6.21 2.65
C PRO A 79 -1.12 5.93 3.36
N ALA A 80 -0.02 6.42 2.79
CA ALA A 80 1.29 6.38 3.42
C ALA A 80 1.27 7.26 4.68
N LYS A 81 0.58 6.84 5.75
CA LYS A 81 0.77 7.31 7.11
C LYS A 81 1.69 6.29 7.75
N LYS A 82 3.01 6.51 7.79
CA LYS A 82 3.66 7.32 8.82
C LYS A 82 3.00 7.19 10.20
N VAL A 83 2.74 5.96 10.63
CA VAL A 83 2.91 5.61 12.04
C VAL A 83 4.27 4.91 12.08
N LYS A 84 5.38 5.67 11.99
CA LYS A 84 6.19 5.88 13.19
C LYS A 84 5.39 5.46 14.42
N GLN A 85 5.43 4.15 14.70
CA GLN A 85 5.34 3.72 16.07
C GLN A 85 6.51 4.43 16.73
N GLU A 86 6.22 5.62 17.23
CA GLU A 86 6.89 6.17 18.38
C GLU A 86 6.59 5.12 19.45
N ARG A 87 7.43 4.08 19.44
CA ARG A 87 7.70 3.29 20.63
C ARG A 87 7.74 4.34 21.73
N PRO A 88 6.92 4.25 22.80
CA PRO A 88 7.08 5.17 23.90
C PRO A 88 8.57 5.18 24.19
N THR A 89 9.21 6.35 24.08
CA THR A 89 10.64 6.44 24.34
C THR A 89 10.76 5.94 25.77
N VAL A 90 11.21 4.70 25.94
CA VAL A 90 11.31 4.11 27.27
C VAL A 90 12.35 4.99 27.94
N ASP A 91 11.93 5.73 28.96
CA ASP A 91 12.81 6.62 29.67
C ASP A 91 13.72 5.76 30.55
N TRP A 92 14.78 5.23 29.95
CA TRP A 92 15.79 4.39 30.60
C TRP A 92 16.49 5.10 31.77
N ARG A 93 16.29 6.42 31.88
CA ARG A 93 16.79 7.26 32.96
C ARG A 93 16.04 7.01 34.28
N ASN A 94 14.85 6.44 34.23
CA ASN A 94 14.04 6.05 35.39
C ASN A 94 13.83 4.53 35.48
N ASP A 95 14.65 3.76 34.77
CA ASP A 95 14.58 2.30 34.81
C ASP A 95 15.26 1.77 36.08
N PRO A 96 14.57 1.01 36.94
CA PRO A 96 15.11 0.53 38.21
C PRO A 96 16.25 -0.49 38.06
N PHE A 97 16.52 -0.95 36.83
CA PHE A 97 17.62 -1.85 36.51
C PHE A 97 18.77 -1.17 35.74
N ALA A 98 18.67 0.13 35.43
CA ALA A 98 19.73 0.90 34.80
C ALA A 98 20.98 0.93 35.71
N GLY A 99 22.06 0.29 35.27
CA GLY A 99 23.30 0.12 36.03
C GLY A 99 23.47 -1.26 36.70
N SER A 100 22.48 -2.15 36.59
CA SER A 100 22.59 -3.54 37.03
C SER A 100 23.19 -4.45 35.94
N ARG A 101 23.78 -5.58 36.33
CA ARG A 101 24.40 -6.58 35.42
C ARG A 101 23.42 -7.26 34.45
N LEU A 102 22.12 -6.95 34.53
CA LEU A 102 21.07 -7.45 33.64
C LEU A 102 20.78 -6.50 32.46
N ALA A 103 21.39 -5.32 32.41
CA ALA A 103 21.31 -4.42 31.27
C ALA A 103 21.96 -5.09 30.05
N THR A 104 21.13 -5.58 29.12
CA THR A 104 21.61 -6.31 27.94
C THR A 104 22.34 -5.36 27.00
N VAL A 105 23.62 -5.63 26.77
CA VAL A 105 24.50 -4.96 25.80
C VAL A 105 23.88 -5.02 24.40
N SER A 106 23.69 -3.87 23.75
CA SER A 106 23.37 -3.83 22.31
C SER A 106 24.60 -4.24 21.48
N PRO A 107 24.46 -5.08 20.44
CA PRO A 107 25.55 -5.44 19.58
C PRO A 107 25.98 -4.28 18.66
N ARG A 108 27.23 -4.38 18.25
CA ARG A 108 28.11 -3.43 17.56
C ARG A 108 27.67 -3.03 16.16
#